data_AF-X1SPJ6-F1
#
_entry.id   AF-X1SPJ6-F1
#
_cell.length_a   1.000
_cell.length_b   1.000
_cell.length_c   1.000
_cell.angle_alpha   90.00
_cell.angle_beta   90.00
_cell.angle_gamma   90.00
#
_symmetry.space_group_name_H-M   'P 1'
#
loop_
_entity.id
_entity.type
_entity.pdbx_description
1 polymer ?
#
loop_
_entity_poly.entity_id
_entity_poly.type
_entity_poly.pdbx_seq_one_letter_code
_entity_poly.pdbx_strand_id
1 'polypeptide(L)'
;MPETNDNNYRKIVRNFKGRMEFMNKTPTKDAVKIFFEICDLGINNYIRIEKERFPNKPIKEIVLEMHKFHEKIKTRGRKNRWK
;
A
#
# COMPACT_ATOMS: atom_id res chain seq x y z
N MET A 1 22.40 4.36 -21.88
CA MET A 1 21.35 3.98 -20.91
C MET A 1 20.83 5.26 -20.29
N PRO A 2 19.53 5.57 -20.33
CA PRO A 2 19.05 6.83 -19.77
C PRO A 2 19.03 6.72 -18.24
N GLU A 3 19.66 7.71 -17.60
CA GLU A 3 19.80 7.84 -16.15
C GLU A 3 18.40 7.91 -15.50
N THR A 4 18.08 6.90 -14.69
CA THR A 4 16.84 6.83 -13.92
C THR A 4 16.88 7.85 -12.79
N ASN A 5 16.41 9.06 -13.07
CA ASN A 5 16.21 10.12 -12.08
C ASN A 5 15.05 9.72 -11.12
N ASP A 6 15.16 10.00 -9.81
CA ASP A 6 14.24 9.52 -8.76
C ASP A 6 12.75 9.84 -9.01
N ASN A 7 12.48 10.93 -9.75
CA ASN A 7 11.12 11.30 -10.19
C ASN A 7 10.48 10.30 -11.16
N ASN A 8 11.27 9.51 -11.88
CA ASN A 8 10.80 8.44 -12.76
C ASN A 8 10.52 7.13 -11.99
N TYR A 9 11.13 6.91 -10.83
CA TYR A 9 10.91 5.67 -10.08
C TYR A 9 9.45 5.53 -9.64
N ARG A 10 8.84 6.62 -9.16
CA ARG A 10 7.40 6.63 -8.82
C ARG A 10 6.49 6.40 -10.02
N LYS A 11 6.87 6.86 -11.22
CA LYS A 11 6.14 6.60 -12.47
C LYS A 11 6.29 5.15 -12.93
N ILE A 12 7.49 4.59 -12.82
CA ILE A 12 7.80 3.19 -13.14
C ILE A 12 7.06 2.24 -12.19
N VAL A 13 7.08 2.51 -10.88
CA VAL A 13 6.34 1.74 -9.87
C VAL A 13 4.83 1.80 -10.11
N ARG A 14 4.31 2.93 -10.61
CA ARG A 14 2.89 3.12 -10.99
C ARG A 14 2.53 2.60 -12.38
N ASN A 15 3.46 1.95 -13.09
CA ASN A 15 3.21 1.42 -14.42
C ASN A 15 2.18 0.29 -14.36
N PHE A 16 0.91 0.67 -14.42
CA PHE A 16 -0.26 -0.19 -14.35
C PHE A 16 -0.20 -1.28 -15.43
N LYS A 17 0.33 -0.95 -16.61
CA LYS A 17 0.53 -1.89 -17.72
C LYS A 17 1.45 -3.05 -17.34
N GLY A 18 2.60 -2.75 -16.71
CA GLY A 18 3.53 -3.79 -16.26
C GLY A 18 2.95 -4.68 -15.15
N ARG A 19 2.13 -4.10 -14.26
CA ARG A 19 1.41 -4.87 -13.23
C ARG A 19 0.35 -5.78 -13.85
N MET A 20 -0.42 -5.29 -14.81
CA MET A 20 -1.42 -6.08 -15.53
C MET A 20 -0.77 -7.21 -16.35
N GLU A 21 0.35 -6.96 -17.02
CA GLU A 21 1.10 -7.97 -17.75
C GLU A 21 1.68 -9.05 -16.84
N PHE A 22 2.20 -8.66 -15.67
CA PHE A 22 2.66 -9.60 -14.65
C PHE A 22 1.50 -10.44 -14.10
N MET A 23 0.37 -9.81 -13.76
CA MET A 23 -0.83 -10.50 -13.27
C MET A 23 -1.43 -11.45 -14.30
N ASN A 24 -1.44 -11.09 -15.58
CA ASN A 24 -1.93 -11.95 -16.67
C ASN A 24 -1.04 -13.18 -16.90
N LYS A 25 0.26 -13.10 -16.58
CA LYS A 25 1.21 -14.22 -16.67
C LYS A 25 1.21 -15.09 -15.41
N THR A 26 0.61 -14.61 -14.33
CA THR A 26 0.60 -15.30 -13.04
C THR A 26 -0.64 -16.19 -12.96
N PRO A 27 -0.50 -17.50 -12.67
CA PRO A 27 -1.66 -18.38 -12.45
C PRO A 27 -2.58 -17.80 -11.37
N THR A 28 -3.90 -17.91 -11.56
CA THR A 28 -4.88 -17.23 -10.70
C THR A 28 -4.72 -17.54 -9.21
N LYS A 29 -4.31 -18.77 -8.86
CA LYS A 29 -4.03 -19.15 -7.46
C LYS A 29 -2.85 -18.36 -6.87
N ASP A 30 -1.80 -18.15 -7.65
CA ASP A 30 -0.59 -17.43 -7.22
C ASP A 30 -0.85 -15.92 -7.17
N ALA A 31 -1.67 -15.39 -8.09
CA ALA A 31 -2.07 -13.99 -8.10
C ALA A 31 -2.88 -13.60 -6.85
N VAL A 32 -3.78 -14.49 -6.40
CA VAL A 32 -4.54 -14.30 -5.16
C VAL A 32 -3.62 -14.36 -3.93
N LYS A 33 -2.66 -15.30 -3.90
CA LYS A 33 -1.68 -15.39 -2.82
C LYS A 33 -0.83 -14.12 -2.73
N ILE A 34 -0.30 -13.65 -3.85
CA ILE A 34 0.46 -12.39 -3.94
C ILE A 34 -0.38 -11.20 -3.47
N PHE A 35 -1.67 -11.16 -3.83
CA PHE A 35 -2.56 -10.09 -3.38
C PHE A 35 -2.71 -10.06 -1.85
N PHE A 36 -2.97 -11.21 -1.22
CA PHE A 36 -3.05 -11.30 0.24
C PHE A 36 -1.73 -10.96 0.90
N GLU A 37 -0.60 -11.45 0.38
CA GLU A 37 0.73 -11.12 0.90
C GLU A 37 1.02 -9.61 0.85
N ILE A 38 0.62 -8.92 -0.23
CA ILE A 38 0.77 -7.47 -0.35
C ILE A 38 -0.11 -6.74 0.67
N CYS A 39 -1.35 -7.18 0.85
CA CYS A 39 -2.26 -6.62 1.85
C CYS A 39 -1.72 -6.80 3.27
N ASP A 40 -1.23 -7.99 3.58
CA ASP A 40 -0.67 -8.34 4.88
C ASP A 40 0.63 -7.56 5.15
N LEU A 41 1.49 -7.39 4.13
CA LEU A 41 2.73 -6.65 4.27
C LEU A 41 2.49 -5.19 4.70
N GLY A 42 1.48 -4.53 4.13
CA GLY A 42 1.12 -3.15 4.48
C GLY A 42 0.65 -3.03 5.94
N ILE A 43 -0.22 -3.93 6.37
CA ILE A 43 -0.76 -3.95 7.73
C ILE A 43 0.34 -4.31 8.74
N ASN A 44 1.12 -5.36 8.46
CA ASN A 44 2.20 -5.83 9.33
C ASN A 44 3.30 -4.78 9.50
N ASN A 45 3.69 -4.08 8.44
CA ASN A 45 4.67 -3.01 8.54
C ASN A 45 4.15 -1.83 9.37
N TYR A 46 2.86 -1.48 9.25
CA TYR A 46 2.25 -0.44 10.08
C TYR A 46 2.23 -0.84 11.56
N ILE A 47 1.82 -2.08 11.86
CA ILE A 47 1.83 -2.63 13.22
C ILE A 47 3.24 -2.61 13.80
N ARG A 48 4.25 -3.04 13.04
CA ARG A 48 5.65 -3.04 13.48
C ARG A 48 6.12 -1.66 13.89
N ILE A 49 5.91 -0.65 13.04
CA ILE A 49 6.33 0.74 13.30
C ILE A 49 5.62 1.30 14.55
N GLU A 50 4.32 1.04 14.70
CA GLU A 50 3.56 1.51 15.86
C GLU A 50 3.98 0.78 17.14
N LYS A 51 4.35 -0.50 17.08
CA LYS A 51 4.90 -1.25 18.21
C LYS A 51 6.30 -0.81 18.61
N GLU A 52 7.14 -0.41 17.66
CA GLU A 52 8.45 0.19 17.96
C GLU A 52 8.31 1.52 18.72
N ARG A 53 7.27 2.31 18.40
CA ARG A 53 6.99 3.59 19.09
C ARG A 53 6.22 3.41 20.39
N PHE A 54 5.29 2.47 20.42
CA PHE A 54 4.40 2.20 21.55
C PHE A 54 4.32 0.70 21.83
N PRO A 55 5.32 0.12 22.51
CA PRO A 55 5.43 -1.32 22.71
C PRO A 55 4.20 -1.96 23.38
N ASN A 56 3.58 -1.23 24.31
CA ASN A 56 2.43 -1.70 25.09
C ASN A 56 1.07 -1.45 24.40
N LYS A 57 1.04 -0.73 23.28
CA LYS A 57 -0.21 -0.41 22.58
C LYS A 57 -0.83 -1.69 22.00
N PRO A 58 -2.11 -1.99 22.25
CA PRO A 58 -2.77 -3.17 21.70
C PRO A 58 -2.79 -3.14 20.17
N ILE A 59 -2.51 -4.27 19.52
CA ILE A 59 -2.55 -4.38 18.05
C ILE A 59 -3.93 -3.99 17.49
N LYS A 60 -5.00 -4.35 18.20
CA LYS A 60 -6.38 -3.97 17.84
C LYS A 60 -6.53 -2.45 17.70
N GLU A 61 -5.97 -1.68 18.62
CA GLU A 61 -6.06 -0.21 18.59
C GLU A 61 -5.25 0.35 17.42
N ILE A 62 -4.05 -0.18 17.18
CA ILE A 62 -3.19 0.19 16.05
C ILE A 62 -3.93 0.02 14.72
N VAL A 63 -4.59 -1.14 14.52
CA VAL A 63 -5.34 -1.42 13.28
C VAL A 63 -6.55 -0.48 13.12
N LEU A 64 -7.28 -0.21 14.20
CA LEU A 64 -8.42 0.71 14.17
C LEU A 64 -7.98 2.14 13.83
N GLU A 65 -6.85 2.60 14.37
CA GLU A 65 -6.27 3.90 14.02
C GLU A 65 -5.81 3.96 12.57
N MET A 66 -5.15 2.90 12.07
CA MET A 66 -4.75 2.79 10.66
C MET A 66 -5.95 2.95 9.72
N HIS A 67 -7.07 2.32 10.06
CA HIS A 67 -8.31 2.40 9.28
C HIS A 67 -8.92 3.80 9.34
N LYS A 68 -9.03 4.39 10.54
CA LYS A 68 -9.52 5.78 10.72
C LYS A 68 -8.68 6.78 9.95
N PHE A 69 -7.36 6.61 9.93
CA PHE A 69 -6.44 7.45 9.17
C PHE A 69 -6.67 7.33 7.66
N HIS A 70 -6.79 6.11 7.13
CA HIS A 70 -7.07 5.88 5.71
C HIS A 70 -8.41 6.50 5.26
N GLU A 71 -9.47 6.35 6.05
CA GLU A 71 -10.76 6.95 5.73
C GLU A 71 -10.71 8.49 5.76
N LYS A 72 -9.94 9.09 6.68
CA LYS A 72 -9.68 10.54 6.68
C LYS A 72 -8.91 11.02 5.45
N ILE A 73 -7.92 10.26 4.97
CA ILE A 73 -7.18 10.59 3.75
C ILE A 73 -8.08 10.50 2.52
N LYS A 74 -8.87 9.44 2.41
CA LYS A 74 -9.79 9.20 1.30
C LYS A 74 -10.83 10.30 1.15
N THR A 75 -11.37 10.79 2.27
CA THR A 75 -12.32 11.91 2.28
C THR A 75 -11.67 13.24 1.90
N ARG A 76 -10.43 13.51 2.33
CA ARG A 76 -9.66 14.70 1.90
C ARG A 76 -9.34 14.70 0.40
N GLY A 77 -8.94 13.55 -0.16
CA GLY A 77 -8.63 13.42 -1.59
C GLY A 77 -9.84 13.66 -2.52
N ARG A 78 -11.06 13.37 -2.05
CA ARG A 78 -12.30 13.64 -2.80
C ARG A 78 -12.69 15.11 -2.81
N LYS A 79 -12.46 15.85 -1.72
CA LYS A 79 -12.75 17.30 -1.66
C LYS A 79 -11.89 18.14 -2.60
N ASN A 80 -10.67 17.71 -2.90
CA ASN A 80 -9.75 18.43 -3.79
C ASN A 80 -9.93 18.07 -5.28
N ARG A 81 -10.84 17.16 -5.64
CA ARG A 81 -11.11 16.78 -7.04
C ARG A 81 -12.12 17.68 -7.74
N TRP A 82 -12.79 18.55 -6.98
CA TRP A 82 -13.86 19.45 -7.43
C TRP A 82 -13.55 20.91 -7.10
N LYS A 83 -12.27 21.26 -6.97
CA LYS A 83 -11.78 22.64 -6.88
C LYS A 83 -10.85 22.92 -8.06
#